data_AF-A0A9E4QCZ3-F1
#
_entry.id   AF-A0A9E4QCZ3-F1
#
_cell.length_a   1.000
_cell.length_b   1.000
_cell.length_c   1.000
_cell.angle_alpha   90.00
_cell.angle_beta   90.00
_cell.angle_gamma   90.00
#
_symmetry.space_group_name_H-M   'P 1'
#
loop_
_entity.id
_entity.type
_entity.pdbx_description
1 polymer ?
#
loop_
_entity_poly.entity_id
_entity_poly.type
_entity_poly.pdbx_seq_one_letter_code
_entity_poly.pdbx_strand_id
1 'polypeptide(L)'
;MRVLWIGFGQAGGKIADTMMGINNKLYSALAINTEQADLVGLDRIRDKVLIGRYLLKGRGVGADIDLAANIAEKALSQVMDRIDILVRRHDPEVFWICAGLAGGTGAGGSFVLANELKRIYKNTPVYGMGI
;
A
#
# COMPACT_ATOMS: atom_id res chain seq x y z
N MET A 1 14.60 13.24 4.98
CA MET A 1 13.44 12.98 4.12
C MET A 1 12.39 12.23 4.92
N ARG A 2 11.21 12.83 5.12
CA ARG A 2 10.04 12.16 5.71
C ARG A 2 9.36 11.32 4.63
N VAL A 3 9.16 10.04 4.88
CA VAL A 3 8.68 9.09 3.85
C VAL A 3 7.40 8.43 4.35
N LEU A 4 6.37 8.42 3.51
CA LEU A 4 5.25 7.50 3.68
C LEU A 4 5.50 6.25 2.83
N TRP A 5 5.82 5.15 3.50
CA TRP A 5 5.96 3.83 2.89
C TRP A 5 4.58 3.23 2.66
N ILE A 6 4.31 2.77 1.46
CA ILE A 6 3.05 2.11 1.12
C ILE A 6 3.36 0.71 0.62
N GLY A 7 3.16 -0.27 1.49
CA GLY A 7 3.29 -1.68 1.14
C GLY A 7 2.03 -2.18 0.47
N PHE A 8 2.11 -2.58 -0.80
CA PHE A 8 0.99 -3.14 -1.56
C PHE A 8 1.20 -4.64 -1.80
N GLY A 9 0.26 -5.46 -1.32
CA GLY A 9 0.39 -6.92 -1.31
C GLY A 9 1.37 -7.44 -0.26
N GLN A 10 1.60 -8.76 -0.25
CA GLN A 10 2.40 -9.43 0.79
C GLN A 10 3.85 -8.94 0.84
N ALA A 11 4.55 -8.99 -0.30
CA ALA A 11 5.96 -8.58 -0.39
C ALA A 11 6.10 -7.09 -0.05
N GLY A 12 5.25 -6.25 -0.63
CA GLY A 12 5.20 -4.82 -0.36
C GLY A 12 5.02 -4.50 1.13
N GLY A 13 4.07 -5.18 1.78
CA GLY A 13 3.82 -5.05 3.22
C GLY A 13 5.04 -5.40 4.08
N LYS A 14 5.71 -6.52 3.79
CA LYS A 14 6.92 -6.95 4.52
C LYS A 14 8.09 -5.98 4.36
N ILE A 15 8.28 -5.43 3.15
CA ILE A 15 9.32 -4.43 2.88
C ILE A 15 9.03 -3.17 3.69
N ALA A 16 7.81 -2.63 3.58
CA ALA A 16 7.43 -1.43 4.32
C ALA A 16 7.55 -1.64 5.84
N ASP A 17 7.21 -2.81 6.36
CA ASP A 17 7.36 -3.15 7.79
C ASP A 17 8.84 -3.15 8.21
N THR A 18 9.71 -3.70 7.36
CA THR A 18 11.16 -3.66 7.57
C THR A 18 11.68 -2.22 7.61
N MET A 19 11.23 -1.36 6.68
CA MET A 19 11.65 0.05 6.65
C MET A 19 11.22 0.80 7.92
N MET A 20 10.04 0.51 8.47
CA MET A 20 9.61 1.07 9.75
C MET A 20 10.53 0.70 10.92
N GLY A 21 11.24 -0.43 10.82
CA GLY A 21 12.27 -0.84 11.80
C GLY A 21 13.56 -0.04 11.69
N ILE A 22 13.84 0.57 10.54
CA ILE A 22 15.08 1.33 10.28
C ILE A 22 14.99 2.74 10.87
N ASN A 23 13.88 3.45 10.64
CA ASN A 23 13.72 4.83 11.13
C ASN A 23 12.27 5.20 11.42
N ASN A 24 11.77 4.84 12.59
CA ASN A 24 10.41 5.12 13.04
C ASN A 24 10.13 6.61 13.36
N LYS A 25 11.14 7.49 13.31
CA LYS A 25 10.96 8.94 13.54
C LYS A 25 10.64 9.68 12.25
N LEU A 26 11.24 9.27 11.13
CA LEU A 26 11.05 9.90 9.82
C LEU A 26 10.08 9.15 8.93
N TYR A 27 9.79 7.88 9.23
CA TYR A 27 8.95 7.04 8.40
C TYR A 27 7.58 6.82 9.02
N SER A 28 6.58 6.93 8.16
CA SER A 28 5.23 6.41 8.40
C SER A 28 4.95 5.33 7.36
N ALA A 29 3.96 4.46 7.63
CA ALA A 29 3.67 3.36 6.74
C ALA A 29 2.19 3.01 6.68
N LEU A 30 1.77 2.52 5.52
CA LEU A 30 0.46 1.96 5.23
C LEU A 30 0.64 0.61 4.54
N ALA A 31 -0.03 -0.43 5.03
CA ALA A 31 -0.09 -1.72 4.36
C ALA A 31 -1.47 -1.94 3.72
N ILE A 32 -1.49 -2.32 2.44
CA ILE A 32 -2.70 -2.56 1.66
C ILE A 32 -2.62 -3.98 1.11
N ASN A 33 -3.62 -4.80 1.37
CA ASN A 33 -3.66 -6.16 0.83
C ASN A 33 -5.11 -6.64 0.66
N THR A 34 -5.28 -7.75 -0.06
CA THR A 34 -6.52 -8.51 -0.21
C THR A 34 -6.56 -9.74 0.70
N GLU A 35 -5.42 -10.11 1.29
CA GLU A 35 -5.27 -11.22 2.23
C GLU A 35 -5.13 -10.72 3.67
N GLN A 36 -6.06 -11.15 4.54
CA GLN A 36 -6.13 -10.67 5.91
C GLN A 36 -4.99 -11.21 6.77
N ALA A 37 -4.61 -12.47 6.59
CA ALA A 37 -3.55 -13.11 7.36
C ALA A 37 -2.21 -12.38 7.19
N ASP A 38 -1.89 -11.97 5.95
CA ASP A 38 -0.70 -11.18 5.65
C ASP A 38 -0.68 -9.85 6.39
N LEU A 39 -1.80 -9.12 6.44
CA LEU A 39 -1.88 -7.85 7.15
C LEU A 39 -1.71 -8.06 8.65
N VAL A 40 -2.36 -9.09 9.22
CA VAL A 40 -2.23 -9.41 10.65
C VAL A 40 -0.78 -9.73 11.01
N GLY A 41 -0.04 -10.41 10.13
CA GLY A 41 1.36 -10.79 10.34
C GLY A 41 2.39 -9.67 10.26
N LEU A 42 2.01 -8.41 10.03
CA LEU A 42 2.92 -7.25 10.07
C LEU A 42 3.05 -6.71 11.50
N ASP A 43 4.28 -6.48 11.96
CA ASP A 43 4.57 -6.16 13.36
C ASP A 43 4.58 -4.65 13.67
N ARG A 44 5.13 -3.83 12.77
CA ARG A 44 5.46 -2.41 13.02
C ARG A 44 4.44 -1.47 12.39
N ILE A 45 3.89 -1.84 11.24
CA ILE A 45 2.87 -1.04 10.56
C ILE A 45 1.56 -1.12 11.34
N ARG A 46 1.03 0.02 11.78
CA ARG A 46 -0.26 0.10 12.47
C ARG A 46 -1.42 0.34 11.49
N ASP A 47 -1.16 1.09 10.43
CA ASP A 47 -2.15 1.48 9.44
C ASP A 47 -2.27 0.39 8.37
N LYS A 48 -3.37 -0.37 8.40
CA LYS A 48 -3.60 -1.52 7.53
C LYS A 48 -4.97 -1.40 6.86
N VAL A 49 -5.03 -1.64 5.56
CA VAL A 49 -6.25 -1.59 4.76
C VAL A 49 -6.44 -2.91 4.02
N LEU A 50 -7.49 -3.64 4.41
CA LEU A 50 -7.94 -4.83 3.69
C LEU A 50 -8.93 -4.39 2.60
N ILE A 51 -8.54 -4.56 1.34
CA ILE A 51 -9.39 -4.28 0.17
C ILE A 51 -10.02 -5.58 -0.35
N GLY A 52 -11.17 -5.47 -1.04
CA GLY A 52 -11.84 -6.64 -1.63
C GLY A 52 -12.46 -7.63 -0.62
N ARG A 53 -12.64 -7.24 0.65
CA ARG A 53 -13.13 -8.12 1.73
C ARG A 53 -14.40 -8.90 1.36
N TYR A 54 -15.41 -8.23 0.79
CA TYR A 54 -16.69 -8.88 0.47
C TYR A 54 -16.56 -9.94 -0.63
N LEU A 55 -15.73 -9.67 -1.64
CA LEU A 55 -15.54 -10.56 -2.79
C LEU A 55 -14.65 -11.76 -2.43
N LEU A 56 -13.57 -11.52 -1.68
CA LEU A 56 -12.51 -12.49 -1.46
C LEU A 56 -12.56 -13.16 -0.09
N LYS A 57 -13.42 -12.67 0.81
CA LYS A 57 -13.48 -13.12 2.22
C LYS A 57 -12.11 -13.08 2.92
N GLY A 58 -11.23 -12.17 2.50
CA GLY A 58 -9.90 -11.98 3.05
C GLY A 58 -8.85 -13.03 2.65
N ARG A 59 -9.06 -13.79 1.57
CA ARG A 59 -8.18 -14.89 1.11
C ARG A 59 -7.26 -14.54 -0.06
N GLY A 60 -7.14 -13.26 -0.40
CA GLY A 60 -6.30 -12.82 -1.51
C GLY A 60 -6.91 -13.09 -2.90
N VAL A 61 -6.21 -12.60 -3.92
CA VAL A 61 -6.54 -12.75 -5.35
C VAL A 61 -5.67 -13.81 -6.06
N GLY A 62 -4.76 -14.46 -5.32
CA GLY A 62 -3.73 -15.31 -5.91
C GLY A 62 -2.84 -14.52 -6.88
N ALA A 63 -2.67 -15.04 -8.09
CA ALA A 63 -1.88 -14.44 -9.16
C ALA A 63 -2.74 -13.67 -10.19
N ASP A 64 -4.03 -13.44 -9.91
CA ASP A 64 -4.91 -12.71 -10.83
C ASP A 64 -4.69 -11.19 -10.72
N ILE A 65 -3.90 -10.66 -11.66
CA ILE A 65 -3.50 -9.24 -11.73
C ILE A 65 -4.68 -8.36 -12.12
N ASP A 66 -5.52 -8.80 -13.06
CA ASP A 66 -6.65 -8.02 -13.55
C ASP A 66 -7.72 -7.88 -12.47
N LEU A 67 -8.03 -8.98 -11.76
CA LEU A 67 -8.92 -8.94 -10.61
C LEU A 67 -8.35 -8.04 -9.50
N ALA A 68 -7.05 -8.10 -9.24
CA ALA A 68 -6.39 -7.24 -8.27
C ALA A 68 -6.52 -5.75 -8.60
N ALA A 69 -6.26 -5.38 -9.86
CA ALA A 69 -6.38 -4.00 -10.32
C ALA A 69 -7.83 -3.50 -10.18
N ASN A 70 -8.81 -4.29 -10.62
CA ASN A 70 -10.23 -3.97 -10.48
C ASN A 70 -10.65 -3.77 -9.01
N ILE A 71 -10.15 -4.60 -8.10
CA ILE A 71 -10.42 -4.47 -6.67
C ILE A 71 -9.75 -3.21 -6.10
N ALA A 72 -8.52 -2.92 -6.51
CA ALA A 72 -7.80 -1.73 -6.09
C ALA A 72 -8.53 -0.46 -6.55
N GLU A 73 -8.98 -0.39 -7.80
CA GLU A 73 -9.76 0.74 -8.35
C GLU A 73 -11.03 0.99 -7.53
N LYS A 74 -11.81 -0.06 -7.26
CA LYS A 74 -13.04 0.03 -6.45
C LYS A 74 -12.77 0.45 -5.00
N ALA A 75 -11.57 0.19 -4.50
CA ALA A 75 -11.17 0.51 -3.14
C ALA A 75 -10.35 1.80 -3.02
N LEU A 76 -10.11 2.53 -4.12
CA LEU A 76 -9.26 3.73 -4.13
C LEU A 76 -9.72 4.76 -3.10
N SER A 77 -11.02 5.03 -3.01
CA SER A 77 -11.56 5.99 -2.02
C SER A 77 -11.14 5.61 -0.60
N GLN A 78 -11.32 4.35 -0.21
CA GLN A 78 -10.96 3.85 1.12
C GLN A 78 -9.44 3.96 1.39
N VAL A 79 -8.63 3.64 0.38
CA VAL A 79 -7.16 3.74 0.48
C VAL A 79 -6.73 5.20 0.62
N MET A 80 -7.28 6.09 -0.21
CA MET A 80 -6.96 7.52 -0.21
C MET A 80 -7.39 8.20 1.08
N ASP A 81 -8.55 7.88 1.64
CA ASP A 81 -8.98 8.39 2.95
C ASP A 81 -7.93 8.08 4.03
N ARG A 82 -7.33 6.89 3.99
CA ARG A 82 -6.28 6.53 4.95
C ARG A 82 -4.98 7.26 4.68
N ILE A 83 -4.61 7.43 3.42
CA ILE A 83 -3.41 8.18 3.02
C ILE A 83 -3.54 9.64 3.45
N ASP A 84 -4.68 10.27 3.25
CA ASP A 84 -4.94 11.67 3.63
C ASP A 84 -4.77 11.89 5.14
N ILE A 85 -5.24 10.95 5.97
CA ILE A 85 -5.03 10.98 7.42
C ILE A 85 -3.53 10.93 7.75
N LEU A 86 -2.77 10.06 7.07
CA LEU A 86 -1.34 9.91 7.31
C LEU A 86 -0.54 11.12 6.81
N VAL A 87 -0.93 11.70 5.67
CA VAL A 87 -0.32 12.91 5.13
C VAL A 87 -0.50 14.08 6.10
N ARG A 88 -1.72 14.30 6.60
CA ARG A 88 -1.98 15.37 7.59
C ARG A 88 -1.23 15.18 8.90
N ARG A 89 -1.02 13.93 9.32
CA ARG A 89 -0.36 13.59 10.58
C ARG A 89 1.17 13.67 10.51
N HIS A 90 1.74 13.23 9.39
CA HIS A 90 3.19 13.00 9.28
C HIS A 90 3.90 13.90 8.27
N ASP A 91 3.14 14.62 7.44
CA ASP A 91 3.65 15.55 6.42
C ASP A 91 4.80 14.93 5.58
N PRO A 92 4.56 13.80 4.89
CA PRO A 92 5.60 13.12 4.13
C PRO A 92 6.05 13.97 2.95
N GLU A 93 7.37 14.02 2.73
CA GLU A 93 7.98 14.71 1.60
C GLU A 93 7.94 13.84 0.33
N VAL A 94 7.66 12.54 0.48
CA VAL A 94 7.66 11.55 -0.60
C VAL A 94 6.78 10.34 -0.26
N PHE A 95 6.14 9.79 -1.28
CA PHE A 95 5.48 8.48 -1.24
C PHE A 95 6.39 7.41 -1.84
N TRP A 96 6.56 6.30 -1.12
CA TRP A 96 7.32 5.15 -1.61
C TRP A 96 6.44 3.90 -1.64
N ILE A 97 6.03 3.48 -2.84
CA ILE A 97 5.18 2.30 -3.02
C ILE A 97 6.09 1.07 -3.18
N CYS A 98 5.95 0.11 -2.28
CA CYS A 98 6.63 -1.18 -2.35
C CYS A 98 5.64 -2.26 -2.80
N ALA A 99 5.98 -3.05 -3.81
CA ALA A 99 5.12 -4.12 -4.30
C ALA A 99 5.93 -5.28 -4.88
N GLY A 100 5.38 -6.50 -4.78
CA GLY A 100 5.85 -7.63 -5.57
C GLY A 100 5.19 -7.60 -6.94
N LEU A 101 5.99 -7.60 -8.01
CA LEU A 101 5.52 -7.48 -9.40
C LEU A 101 5.09 -8.81 -10.01
N ALA A 102 5.43 -9.94 -9.39
CA ALA A 102 5.05 -11.27 -9.84
C ALA A 102 3.75 -11.82 -9.21
N GLY A 103 3.25 -11.19 -8.14
CA GLY A 103 2.00 -11.61 -7.47
C GLY A 103 0.78 -10.84 -7.97
N GLY A 104 -0.44 -11.28 -7.64
CA GLY A 104 -1.66 -10.59 -8.10
C GLY A 104 -1.86 -9.22 -7.45
N THR A 105 -2.02 -9.17 -6.12
CA THR A 105 -2.37 -7.93 -5.40
C THR A 105 -1.36 -6.81 -5.60
N GLY A 106 -0.07 -7.11 -5.44
CA GLY A 106 1.01 -6.15 -5.58
C GLY A 106 1.11 -5.61 -7.00
N ALA A 107 1.18 -6.50 -7.99
CA ALA A 107 1.35 -6.10 -9.39
C ALA A 107 0.16 -5.29 -9.92
N GLY A 108 -1.07 -5.77 -9.69
CA GLY A 108 -2.26 -5.10 -10.19
C GLY A 108 -2.59 -3.81 -9.45
N GLY A 109 -2.53 -3.82 -8.12
CA GLY A 109 -3.01 -2.69 -7.32
C GLY A 109 -2.02 -1.55 -7.11
N SER A 110 -0.70 -1.82 -7.15
CA SER A 110 0.31 -0.78 -6.96
C SER A 110 0.30 0.28 -8.06
N PHE A 111 0.10 -0.11 -9.31
CA PHE A 111 0.02 0.80 -10.44
C PHE A 111 -1.21 1.72 -10.35
N VAL A 112 -2.36 1.15 -10.00
CA VAL A 112 -3.61 1.89 -9.77
C VAL A 112 -3.41 2.98 -8.72
N LEU A 113 -2.79 2.63 -7.59
CA LEU A 113 -2.51 3.59 -6.53
C LEU A 113 -1.49 4.67 -6.96
N ALA A 114 -0.43 4.29 -7.68
CA ALA A 114 0.59 5.23 -8.12
C ALA A 114 0.01 6.34 -9.01
N ASN A 115 -0.89 5.98 -9.93
CA ASN A 115 -1.57 6.95 -10.79
C ASN A 115 -2.45 7.91 -9.97
N GLU A 116 -3.18 7.37 -9.00
CA GLU A 116 -4.07 8.18 -8.16
C GLU A 116 -3.29 9.17 -7.28
N LEU A 117 -2.18 8.72 -6.69
CA LEU A 117 -1.30 9.59 -5.90
C LEU A 117 -0.70 10.71 -6.74
N LYS A 118 -0.22 10.42 -7.96
CA LYS A 118 0.29 11.45 -8.87
C LYS A 118 -0.78 12.45 -9.29
N ARG A 119 -2.04 12.01 -9.42
CA ARG A 119 -3.18 12.86 -9.79
C ARG A 119 -3.51 13.87 -8.68
N ILE A 120 -3.53 13.40 -7.43
CA ILE A 120 -3.95 14.20 -6.27
C ILE A 120 -2.80 15.01 -5.68
N TYR A 121 -1.64 14.38 -5.47
CA TYR A 121 -0.49 14.97 -4.80
C TYR A 121 0.58 15.45 -5.79
N LYS A 122 0.23 16.44 -6.62
CA LYS A 122 1.05 16.90 -7.75
C LYS A 122 2.47 17.37 -7.38
N ASN A 123 2.66 17.85 -6.15
CA ASN A 123 3.94 18.40 -5.68
C ASN A 123 4.72 17.42 -4.80
N THR A 124 4.22 16.20 -4.59
CA THR A 124 4.87 15.19 -3.76
C THR A 124 5.37 14.07 -4.66
N PRO A 125 6.68 13.79 -4.71
CA PRO A 125 7.20 12.69 -5.52
C PRO A 125 6.60 11.34 -5.12
N VAL A 126 6.28 10.52 -6.13
CA VAL A 126 5.79 9.15 -5.97
C VAL A 126 6.81 8.20 -6.60
N TYR A 127 7.51 7.44 -5.77
CA TYR A 127 8.46 6.41 -6.21
C TYR A 127 7.86 5.01 -6.07
N GLY A 128 8.32 4.09 -6.92
CA GLY A 128 7.98 2.67 -6.87
C GLY A 128 9.22 1.82 -6.67
N MET A 129 9.12 0.82 -5.78
CA MET A 129 10.07 -0.27 -5.61
C MET A 129 9.34 -1.57 -5.90
N GLY A 130 9.61 -2.13 -7.07
CA GLY A 130 9.12 -3.43 -7.49
C GLY A 130 10.17 -4.51 -7.26
N ILE A 131 9.72 -5.68 -6.78
CA ILE A 131 10.54 -6.90 -6.65
C ILE A 131 9.87 -8.05 -7.41
#